data_AF-A0A2N0QRD1-F1
#
_entry.id   AF-A0A2N0QRD1-F1
#
_cell.length_a   1.000
_cell.length_b   1.000
_cell.length_c   1.000
_cell.angle_alpha   90.00
_cell.angle_beta   90.00
_cell.angle_gamma   90.00
#
_symmetry.space_group_name_H-M   'P 1'
#
loop_
_entity.id
_entity.type
_entity.pdbx_description
1 polymer ?
#
loop_
_entity_poly.entity_id
_entity_poly.type
_entity_poly.pdbx_seq_one_letter_code
_entity_poly.pdbx_strand_id
1 'polypeptide(L)'
;MAILDDKDTLHKPNSYHTIILYPGCENYDSLSNIMVPFCHDLRNLKEQGLIINNIRWNFQFYFSSDWKFLATCLGFNGAHSKNFCPWCTISKSQQGDLSKEWSISKNINKLVEKNNYYEGHTRKPLFDMIPLDHWIPDELHIMLRITDRLWSLLIAELMEQNLFNDTARKIIIDEMKRIKINFQFWQDHGSKTWNYTSLMGNDKVKVLQFFDLTKILSMRRATIVRDLWNKFYELYIKMKDPTKFKKGLYQPDNITPYIHVLVFHISEFMAIHQKWGLKAFSCSGVEKKNHEQVSYFFRKTMKDGGGKKNSQSSAIVEILQNENRTLFYNHNNIPLNYQNPKTIHIKTQNI
;
A
#
# COMPACT_ATOMS: atom_id res chain seq x y z
N MET A 1 -12.03 4.63 -7.00
CA MET A 1 -13.17 4.21 -6.16
C MET A 1 -13.79 2.97 -6.77
N ALA A 2 -14.25 2.04 -5.95
CA ALA A 2 -14.93 0.83 -6.40
C ALA A 2 -16.20 0.63 -5.58
N ILE A 3 -17.17 -0.11 -6.12
CA ILE A 3 -18.42 -0.44 -5.44
C ILE A 3 -18.23 -1.78 -4.73
N LEU A 4 -18.19 -1.78 -3.40
CA LEU A 4 -17.92 -2.99 -2.60
C LEU A 4 -19.02 -4.05 -2.72
N ASP A 5 -20.25 -3.65 -3.01
CA ASP A 5 -21.37 -4.59 -3.20
C ASP A 5 -21.28 -5.37 -4.53
N ASP A 6 -20.49 -4.91 -5.50
CA ASP A 6 -20.16 -5.66 -6.71
C ASP A 6 -18.97 -6.62 -6.47
N LYS A 7 -19.21 -7.62 -5.61
CA LYS A 7 -18.18 -8.56 -5.13
C LYS A 7 -17.51 -9.33 -6.27
N ASP A 8 -18.26 -9.67 -7.31
CA ASP A 8 -17.80 -10.52 -8.41
C ASP A 8 -16.82 -9.79 -9.33
N THR A 9 -16.86 -8.46 -9.36
CA THR A 9 -15.96 -7.67 -10.20
C THR A 9 -14.93 -6.89 -9.40
N LEU A 10 -15.07 -6.76 -8.08
CA LEU A 10 -14.19 -5.94 -7.22
C LEU A 10 -12.68 -6.20 -7.40
N HIS A 11 -12.28 -7.41 -7.78
CA HIS A 11 -10.87 -7.77 -8.02
C HIS A 11 -10.36 -7.41 -9.43
N LYS A 12 -11.25 -6.94 -10.32
CA LYS A 12 -10.94 -6.56 -11.70
C LYS A 12 -10.57 -5.08 -11.76
N PRO A 13 -9.50 -4.70 -12.48
CA PRO A 13 -9.10 -3.30 -12.63
C PRO A 13 -10.21 -2.38 -13.16
N ASN A 14 -11.07 -2.90 -14.04
CA ASN A 14 -12.17 -2.14 -14.65
C ASN A 14 -13.25 -1.70 -13.65
N SER A 15 -13.33 -2.34 -12.49
CA SER A 15 -14.29 -2.00 -11.43
C SER A 15 -13.80 -0.86 -10.54
N TYR A 16 -12.56 -0.41 -10.72
CA TYR A 16 -12.04 0.78 -10.08
C TYR A 16 -12.22 1.96 -11.01
N HIS A 17 -12.96 2.99 -10.58
CA HIS A 17 -13.18 4.23 -11.30
C HIS A 17 -12.18 5.30 -10.83
N THR A 18 -11.54 5.97 -11.78
CA THR A 18 -10.63 7.09 -11.50
C THR A 18 -11.48 8.33 -11.31
N ILE A 19 -11.36 8.99 -10.15
CA ILE A 19 -12.15 10.19 -9.83
C ILE A 19 -11.29 11.45 -9.88
N ILE A 20 -10.06 11.38 -9.37
CA ILE A 20 -9.15 12.52 -9.30
C ILE A 20 -7.82 12.10 -9.94
N LEU A 21 -7.31 12.96 -10.81
CA LEU A 21 -5.93 12.94 -11.29
C LEU A 21 -5.26 14.21 -10.80
N TYR A 22 -4.22 14.06 -9.98
CA TYR A 22 -3.54 15.18 -9.35
C TYR A 22 -2.02 15.06 -9.55
N PRO A 23 -1.37 16.00 -10.27
CA PRO A 23 0.05 15.93 -10.58
C PRO A 23 0.94 16.59 -9.51
N GLY A 24 0.36 16.98 -8.36
CA GLY A 24 1.09 17.67 -7.29
C GLY A 24 1.62 16.73 -6.21
N CYS A 25 2.08 17.33 -5.11
CA CYS A 25 2.74 16.60 -4.03
C CYS A 25 1.74 15.88 -3.13
N GLU A 26 2.04 14.63 -2.80
CA GLU A 26 1.32 13.84 -1.81
C GLU A 26 1.71 14.26 -0.37
N ASN A 27 1.27 15.46 0.02
CA ASN A 27 1.36 15.99 1.37
C ASN A 27 0.00 16.54 1.81
N TYR A 28 -0.20 16.64 3.12
CA TYR A 28 -1.49 17.03 3.67
C TYR A 28 -1.98 18.40 3.17
N ASP A 29 -1.14 19.43 3.16
CA ASP A 29 -1.59 20.81 2.85
C ASP A 29 -2.05 20.93 1.39
N SER A 30 -1.34 20.27 0.48
CA SER A 30 -1.71 20.18 -0.93
C SER A 30 -3.02 19.40 -1.11
N LEU A 31 -3.15 18.24 -0.46
CA LEU A 31 -4.33 17.40 -0.55
C LEU A 31 -5.56 18.05 0.11
N SER A 32 -5.40 18.71 1.26
CA SER A 32 -6.49 19.38 1.96
C SER A 32 -7.11 20.49 1.13
N ASN A 33 -6.32 21.20 0.33
CA ASN A 33 -6.80 22.27 -0.52
C ASN A 33 -7.48 21.73 -1.78
N ILE A 34 -6.87 20.75 -2.46
CA ILE A 34 -7.42 20.24 -3.74
C ILE A 34 -8.65 19.35 -3.54
N MET A 35 -8.74 18.63 -2.41
CA MET A 35 -9.85 17.70 -2.15
C MET A 35 -11.09 18.36 -1.58
N VAL A 36 -11.12 19.68 -1.35
CA VAL A 36 -12.29 20.38 -0.76
C VAL A 36 -13.60 20.09 -1.53
N PRO A 37 -13.66 20.25 -2.87
CA PRO A 37 -14.91 20.00 -3.61
C PRO A 37 -15.30 18.51 -3.52
N PHE A 38 -14.33 17.62 -3.67
CA PHE A 38 -14.58 16.18 -3.60
C PHE A 38 -15.10 15.75 -2.22
N CYS A 39 -14.51 16.24 -1.13
CA CYS A 39 -14.99 15.95 0.22
C CYS A 39 -16.38 16.57 0.47
N HIS A 40 -16.71 17.71 -0.14
CA HIS A 40 -18.05 18.26 -0.07
C HIS A 40 -19.08 17.34 -0.74
N ASP A 41 -18.79 16.87 -1.95
CA ASP A 41 -19.66 15.96 -2.69
C ASP A 41 -19.85 14.62 -1.95
N LEU A 42 -18.77 14.06 -1.38
CA LEU A 42 -18.87 12.84 -0.57
C LEU A 42 -19.75 13.02 0.67
N ARG A 43 -19.68 14.17 1.36
CA ARG A 43 -20.55 14.45 2.49
C ARG A 43 -22.00 14.55 2.06
N ASN A 44 -22.27 15.25 0.96
CA ASN A 44 -23.61 15.35 0.39
C ASN A 44 -24.16 13.95 0.06
N LEU A 45 -23.38 13.11 -0.64
CA LEU A 45 -23.76 11.72 -0.93
C LEU A 45 -24.02 10.89 0.33
N LYS A 46 -23.24 11.08 1.39
CA LYS A 46 -23.44 10.37 2.66
C LYS A 46 -24.75 10.78 3.36
N GLU A 47 -25.03 12.09 3.38
CA GLU A 47 -26.14 12.66 4.15
C GLU A 47 -27.47 12.60 3.40
N GLN A 48 -27.45 12.90 2.10
CA GLN A 48 -28.65 13.02 1.27
C GLN A 48 -28.90 11.76 0.44
N GLY A 49 -27.86 11.00 0.10
CA GLY A 49 -27.96 9.90 -0.85
C GLY A 49 -28.10 10.40 -2.29
N LEU A 50 -28.51 9.51 -3.18
CA LEU A 50 -28.73 9.81 -4.60
C LEU A 50 -30.03 9.16 -5.08
N ILE A 51 -30.86 9.87 -5.83
CA ILE A 51 -32.09 9.31 -6.41
C ILE A 51 -31.82 8.91 -7.86
N ILE A 52 -31.94 7.62 -8.17
CA ILE A 52 -31.82 7.07 -9.52
C ILE A 52 -33.05 6.21 -9.77
N ASN A 53 -33.78 6.48 -10.86
CA ASN A 53 -34.99 5.74 -11.23
C ASN A 53 -36.02 5.67 -10.07
N ASN A 54 -36.25 6.78 -9.38
CA ASN A 54 -37.11 6.90 -8.20
C ASN A 54 -36.71 6.05 -6.98
N ILE A 55 -35.52 5.44 -7.00
CA ILE A 55 -34.94 4.71 -5.86
C ILE A 55 -33.90 5.61 -5.19
N ARG A 56 -34.01 5.79 -3.87
CA ARG A 56 -33.01 6.50 -3.07
C ARG A 56 -31.90 5.55 -2.65
N TRP A 57 -30.69 5.84 -3.10
CA TRP A 57 -29.46 5.13 -2.78
C TRP A 57 -28.72 5.86 -1.66
N ASN A 58 -28.41 5.16 -0.58
CA ASN A 58 -27.61 5.68 0.53
C ASN A 58 -26.18 5.15 0.42
N PHE A 59 -25.20 5.95 0.83
CA PHE A 59 -23.78 5.62 0.67
C PHE A 59 -23.10 5.40 2.02
N GLN A 60 -22.38 4.28 2.13
CA GLN A 60 -21.39 4.06 3.17
C GLN A 60 -20.01 4.05 2.53
N PHE A 61 -19.12 4.87 3.07
CA PHE A 61 -17.76 5.00 2.57
C PHE A 61 -16.78 4.21 3.42
N TYR A 62 -15.79 3.66 2.74
CA TYR A 62 -14.68 2.89 3.27
C TYR A 62 -13.40 3.40 2.63
N PHE A 63 -12.32 3.43 3.39
CA PHE A 63 -11.02 3.92 2.94
C PHE A 63 -9.94 2.87 3.17
N SER A 64 -9.13 2.60 2.14
CA SER A 64 -7.96 1.74 2.22
C SER A 64 -6.88 2.29 1.29
N SER A 65 -5.64 2.30 1.77
CA SER A 65 -4.46 2.73 1.03
C SER A 65 -3.20 2.17 1.69
N ASP A 66 -2.04 2.44 1.09
CA ASP A 66 -0.77 2.28 1.80
C ASP A 66 -0.73 3.19 3.05
N TRP A 67 0.15 2.85 3.99
CA TRP A 67 0.27 3.54 5.27
C TRP A 67 0.55 5.04 5.18
N LYS A 68 1.40 5.45 4.22
CA LYS A 68 1.83 6.85 4.12
C LYS A 68 0.65 7.71 3.68
N PHE A 69 -0.09 7.25 2.68
CA PHE A 69 -1.29 7.94 2.22
C PHE A 69 -2.39 7.90 3.30
N LEU A 70 -2.59 6.76 3.97
CA LEU A 70 -3.57 6.60 5.05
C LEU A 70 -3.31 7.58 6.20
N ALA A 71 -2.06 7.63 6.68
CA ALA A 71 -1.65 8.55 7.74
C ALA A 71 -1.82 10.00 7.31
N THR A 72 -1.46 10.33 6.05
CA THR A 72 -1.64 11.68 5.50
C THR A 72 -3.12 12.07 5.50
N CYS A 73 -4.01 11.23 4.97
CA CYS A 73 -5.45 11.51 4.93
C CYS A 73 -6.10 11.55 6.31
N LEU A 74 -5.56 10.86 7.32
CA LEU A 74 -6.01 10.93 8.71
C LEU A 74 -5.44 12.12 9.50
N GLY A 75 -4.56 12.93 8.90
CA GLY A 75 -3.83 13.98 9.63
C GLY A 75 -2.90 13.43 10.71
N PHE A 76 -2.47 12.18 10.55
CA PHE A 76 -1.66 11.42 11.49
C PHE A 76 -0.17 11.59 11.22
N ASN A 77 0.63 11.40 12.26
CA ASN A 77 2.08 11.45 12.15
C ASN A 77 2.65 10.22 11.41
N GLY A 78 3.94 10.28 11.07
CA GLY A 78 4.60 9.20 10.35
C GLY A 78 4.73 7.91 11.18
N ALA A 79 4.88 6.77 10.49
CA ALA A 79 5.02 5.43 11.06
C ALA A 79 6.13 5.27 12.13
N HIS A 80 7.13 6.15 12.14
CA HIS A 80 8.25 6.13 13.08
C HIS A 80 8.00 6.92 14.36
N SER A 81 6.83 7.52 14.53
CA SER A 81 6.49 8.29 15.72
C SER A 81 6.34 7.40 16.97
N LYS A 82 6.31 8.02 18.15
CA LYS A 82 6.03 7.32 19.42
C LYS A 82 4.65 6.67 19.40
N ASN A 83 3.64 7.35 18.86
CA ASN A 83 2.27 6.86 18.76
C ASN A 83 1.98 6.62 17.29
N PHE A 84 2.22 5.38 16.88
CA PHE A 84 2.23 5.02 15.47
C PHE A 84 0.89 4.44 15.01
N CYS A 85 0.01 3.96 15.89
CA CYS A 85 -1.23 3.32 15.46
C CYS A 85 -2.37 4.34 15.27
N PRO A 86 -3.03 4.41 14.11
CA PRO A 86 -4.17 5.29 13.91
C PRO A 86 -5.46 4.78 14.58
N TRP A 87 -5.55 3.49 14.95
CA TRP A 87 -6.78 2.89 15.49
C TRP A 87 -6.82 2.75 17.02
N CYS A 88 -5.66 2.65 17.68
CA CYS A 88 -5.55 2.52 19.12
C CYS A 88 -4.52 3.51 19.72
N THR A 89 -4.45 3.58 21.04
CA THR A 89 -3.61 4.53 21.78
C THR A 89 -2.22 4.00 22.13
N ILE A 90 -1.76 2.93 21.46
CA ILE A 90 -0.45 2.33 21.75
C ILE A 90 0.70 3.32 21.51
N SER A 91 1.65 3.28 22.44
CA SER A 91 2.96 3.91 22.27
C SER A 91 4.05 2.87 21.98
N LYS A 92 5.14 3.29 21.33
CA LYS A 92 6.31 2.45 21.06
C LYS A 92 6.86 1.73 22.29
N SER A 93 6.85 2.39 23.45
CA SER A 93 7.29 1.79 24.72
C SER A 93 6.43 0.61 25.18
N GLN A 94 5.19 0.50 24.70
CA GLN A 94 4.27 -0.60 25.04
C GLN A 94 4.18 -1.64 23.93
N GLN A 95 4.82 -1.42 22.79
CA GLN A 95 4.70 -2.26 21.61
C GLN A 95 5.15 -3.70 21.88
N GLY A 96 6.12 -3.84 22.78
CA GLY A 96 6.67 -5.10 23.22
C GLY A 96 5.83 -5.91 24.22
N ASP A 97 4.82 -5.30 24.81
CA ASP A 97 4.05 -5.92 25.87
C ASP A 97 2.90 -6.75 25.30
N LEU A 98 3.16 -8.04 25.07
CA LEU A 98 2.19 -8.99 24.54
C LEU A 98 1.10 -9.38 25.55
N SER A 99 1.19 -8.95 26.82
CA SER A 99 0.13 -9.15 27.80
C SER A 99 -1.04 -8.19 27.60
N LYS A 100 -0.80 -7.06 26.92
CA LYS A 100 -1.81 -6.06 26.62
C LYS A 100 -2.54 -6.38 25.34
N GLU A 101 -3.86 -6.26 25.38
CA GLU A 101 -4.68 -6.27 24.18
C GLU A 101 -4.96 -4.85 23.70
N TRP A 102 -4.90 -4.66 22.38
CA TRP A 102 -5.21 -3.40 21.72
C TRP A 102 -6.38 -3.60 20.77
N SER A 103 -7.43 -2.81 20.94
CA SER A 103 -8.60 -2.78 20.05
C SER A 103 -8.74 -1.41 19.37
N ILE A 104 -9.56 -1.35 18.33
CA ILE A 104 -9.98 -0.11 17.68
C ILE A 104 -10.77 0.70 18.72
N SER A 105 -10.13 1.74 19.25
CA SER A 105 -10.65 2.54 20.37
C SER A 105 -10.71 4.04 20.07
N LYS A 106 -10.03 4.49 19.02
CA LYS A 106 -10.09 5.88 18.56
C LYS A 106 -11.38 6.13 17.78
N ASN A 107 -11.99 7.29 18.02
CA ASN A 107 -13.21 7.72 17.35
C ASN A 107 -12.96 8.95 16.45
N ILE A 108 -13.45 8.91 15.21
CA ILE A 108 -13.25 10.00 14.24
C ILE A 108 -13.92 11.30 14.68
N ASN A 109 -15.07 11.24 15.36
CA ASN A 109 -15.81 12.41 15.83
C ASN A 109 -15.00 13.21 16.85
N LYS A 110 -14.24 12.52 17.72
CA LYS A 110 -13.32 13.18 18.67
C LYS A 110 -12.19 13.93 17.96
N LEU A 111 -11.71 13.39 16.84
CA LEU A 111 -10.71 14.05 16.00
C LEU A 111 -11.27 15.24 15.21
N VAL A 112 -12.57 15.21 14.90
CA VAL A 112 -13.27 16.34 14.27
C VAL A 112 -13.48 17.48 15.27
N GLU A 113 -13.89 17.16 16.51
CA GLU A 113 -14.02 18.13 17.60
C GLU A 113 -12.66 18.76 17.96
N LYS A 114 -11.61 17.94 18.04
CA LYS A 114 -10.26 18.36 18.39
C LYS A 114 -9.23 17.47 17.70
N ASN A 115 -8.54 18.01 16.71
CA ASN A 115 -7.60 17.25 15.87
C ASN A 115 -6.44 16.58 16.63
N ASN A 116 -6.05 17.11 17.80
CA ASN A 116 -5.03 16.55 18.68
C ASN A 116 -5.61 15.84 19.91
N TYR A 117 -6.88 15.42 19.87
CA TYR A 117 -7.53 14.69 20.97
C TYR A 117 -6.77 13.40 21.31
N TYR A 118 -6.32 12.68 20.28
CA TYR A 118 -5.45 11.52 20.44
C TYR A 118 -4.02 11.83 20.02
N GLU A 119 -3.06 11.31 20.79
CA GLU A 119 -1.66 11.44 20.42
C GLU A 119 -1.40 10.85 19.02
N GLY A 120 -0.60 11.59 18.26
CA GLY A 120 -0.21 11.28 16.90
C GLY A 120 -1.12 11.86 15.82
N HIS A 121 -2.37 12.22 16.13
CA HIS A 121 -3.17 13.06 15.24
C HIS A 121 -2.78 14.52 15.45
N THR A 122 -2.35 15.17 14.38
CA THR A 122 -1.84 16.56 14.40
C THR A 122 -2.68 17.49 13.55
N ARG A 123 -3.50 16.92 12.65
CA ARG A 123 -4.33 17.65 11.69
C ARG A 123 -5.70 16.97 11.60
N LYS A 124 -6.67 17.68 11.05
CA LYS A 124 -8.03 17.15 10.88
C LYS A 124 -8.03 16.04 9.81
N PRO A 125 -8.74 14.92 9.98
CA PRO A 125 -8.88 13.95 8.90
C PRO A 125 -9.50 14.60 7.65
N LEU A 126 -8.89 14.37 6.49
CA LEU A 126 -9.41 14.86 5.20
C LEU A 126 -10.77 14.24 4.89
N PHE A 127 -10.90 12.95 5.19
CA PHE A 127 -12.12 12.20 5.03
C PHE A 127 -12.84 11.98 6.37
N ASP A 128 -13.14 13.07 7.08
CA ASP A 128 -13.79 13.05 8.41
C ASP A 128 -15.18 12.37 8.45
N MET A 129 -15.88 12.30 7.32
CA MET A 129 -17.15 11.57 7.23
C MET A 129 -16.99 10.05 7.21
N ILE A 130 -15.77 9.48 7.18
CA ILE A 130 -15.55 8.03 7.23
C ILE A 130 -15.24 7.61 8.67
N PRO A 131 -16.08 6.77 9.31
CA PRO A 131 -15.82 6.21 10.64
C PRO A 131 -14.46 5.51 10.71
N LEU A 132 -13.80 5.53 11.88
CA LEU A 132 -12.41 5.08 12.02
C LEU A 132 -12.23 3.56 11.80
N ASP A 133 -13.25 2.78 12.12
CA ASP A 133 -13.39 1.35 11.79
C ASP A 133 -13.66 1.08 10.31
N HIS A 134 -13.97 2.11 9.50
CA HIS A 134 -14.05 2.06 8.04
C HIS A 134 -12.75 2.53 7.35
N TRP A 135 -11.68 2.78 8.10
CA TRP A 135 -10.32 2.94 7.57
C TRP A 135 -9.58 1.61 7.72
N ILE A 136 -9.56 0.81 6.66
CA ILE A 136 -9.11 -0.57 6.68
C ILE A 136 -7.64 -0.63 6.26
N PRO A 137 -6.78 -1.35 7.00
CA PRO A 137 -5.40 -1.55 6.60
C PRO A 137 -5.32 -2.40 5.33
N ASP A 138 -4.42 -2.01 4.43
CA ASP A 138 -4.22 -2.77 3.20
C ASP A 138 -3.46 -4.08 3.41
N GLU A 139 -4.13 -5.18 3.06
CA GLU A 139 -3.61 -6.55 3.11
C GLU A 139 -2.37 -6.74 2.23
N LEU A 140 -2.32 -6.10 1.06
CA LEU A 140 -1.15 -6.19 0.18
C LEU A 140 0.07 -5.57 0.87
N HIS A 141 -0.05 -4.33 1.37
CA HIS A 141 1.05 -3.68 2.06
C HIS A 141 1.45 -4.36 3.37
N ILE A 142 0.53 -4.98 4.11
CA ILE A 142 0.87 -5.83 5.28
C ILE A 142 1.82 -6.96 4.84
N MET A 143 1.49 -7.67 3.76
CA MET A 143 2.35 -8.75 3.25
C MET A 143 3.71 -8.25 2.82
N LEU A 144 3.74 -7.18 2.03
CA LEU A 144 4.99 -6.63 1.49
C LEU A 144 5.93 -6.23 2.63
N ARG A 145 5.42 -5.49 3.62
CA ARG A 145 6.24 -4.89 4.67
C ARG A 145 6.67 -5.87 5.76
N ILE A 146 5.84 -6.86 6.08
CA ILE A 146 6.25 -7.89 7.04
C ILE A 146 7.27 -8.83 6.39
N THR A 147 7.12 -9.17 5.11
CA THR A 147 8.13 -9.98 4.41
C THR A 147 9.47 -9.25 4.31
N ASP A 148 9.45 -7.95 4.02
CA ASP A 148 10.66 -7.11 4.09
C ASP A 148 11.32 -7.17 5.46
N ARG A 149 10.52 -7.08 6.54
CA ARG A 149 11.05 -7.17 7.90
C ARG A 149 11.67 -8.54 8.17
N LEU A 150 10.99 -9.64 7.82
CA LEU A 150 11.50 -11.00 7.97
C LEU A 150 12.81 -11.21 7.23
N TRP A 151 12.89 -10.74 5.98
CA TRP A 151 14.12 -10.79 5.18
C TRP A 151 15.24 -9.95 5.79
N SER A 152 14.95 -8.71 6.22
CA SER A 152 15.95 -7.84 6.85
C SER A 152 16.52 -8.42 8.15
N LEU A 153 15.68 -9.11 8.95
CA LEU A 153 16.10 -9.76 10.18
C LEU A 153 17.02 -10.95 9.90
N LEU A 154 16.75 -11.72 8.85
CA LEU A 154 17.64 -12.80 8.40
C LEU A 154 19.02 -12.26 8.01
N ILE A 155 19.08 -11.17 7.23
CA ILE A 155 20.35 -10.54 6.84
C ILE A 155 21.07 -9.95 8.06
N ALA A 156 20.34 -9.26 8.95
CA ALA A 156 20.90 -8.70 10.18
C ALA A 156 21.51 -9.79 11.08
N GLU A 157 20.82 -10.93 11.25
CA GLU A 157 21.33 -12.07 12.01
C GLU A 157 22.64 -12.62 11.42
N LEU A 158 22.72 -12.75 10.09
CA LEU A 158 23.95 -13.17 9.41
C LEU A 158 25.09 -12.16 9.62
N MET A 159 24.78 -10.86 9.65
CA MET A 159 25.77 -9.81 9.89
C MET A 159 26.26 -9.83 11.34
N GLU A 160 25.36 -9.93 12.30
CA GLU A 160 25.69 -10.02 13.74
C GLU A 160 26.54 -11.24 14.07
N GLN A 161 26.31 -12.36 13.38
CA GLN A 161 27.09 -13.59 13.54
C GLN A 161 28.39 -13.61 12.70
N ASN A 162 28.73 -12.52 12.00
CA ASN A 162 29.86 -12.45 11.05
C ASN A 162 29.82 -13.52 9.94
N LEU A 163 28.63 -14.02 9.60
CA LEU A 163 28.39 -15.01 8.55
C LEU A 163 28.08 -14.36 7.20
N PHE A 164 27.78 -13.06 7.16
CA PHE A 164 27.46 -12.33 5.94
C PHE A 164 28.70 -12.00 5.06
N ASN A 165 29.37 -13.04 4.56
CA ASN A 165 30.54 -12.97 3.68
C ASN A 165 30.19 -13.27 2.21
N ASP A 166 31.18 -13.30 1.32
CA ASP A 166 30.99 -13.57 -0.11
C ASP A 166 30.36 -14.94 -0.38
N THR A 167 30.74 -15.95 0.41
CA THR A 167 30.18 -17.30 0.32
C THR A 167 28.69 -17.30 0.65
N ALA A 168 28.30 -16.67 1.77
CA ALA A 168 26.89 -16.57 2.14
C ALA A 168 26.08 -15.77 1.11
N ARG A 169 26.60 -14.65 0.60
CA ARG A 169 25.96 -13.88 -0.47
C ARG A 169 25.76 -14.72 -1.73
N LYS A 170 26.76 -15.50 -2.14
CA LYS A 170 26.67 -16.40 -3.30
C LYS A 170 25.60 -17.48 -3.09
N ILE A 171 25.56 -18.11 -1.92
CA ILE A 171 24.55 -19.11 -1.57
C ILE A 171 23.14 -18.50 -1.65
N ILE A 172 22.95 -17.29 -1.11
CA ILE A 172 21.66 -16.58 -1.19
C ILE A 172 21.26 -16.32 -2.64
N ILE A 173 22.19 -15.85 -3.48
CA ILE A 173 21.94 -15.60 -4.91
C ILE A 173 21.56 -16.91 -5.63
N ASP A 174 22.28 -18.00 -5.37
CA ASP A 174 22.02 -19.30 -5.99
C ASP A 174 20.65 -19.87 -5.56
N GLU A 175 20.28 -19.72 -4.29
CA GLU A 175 18.97 -20.11 -3.79
C GLU A 175 17.83 -19.24 -4.35
N MET A 176 18.04 -17.93 -4.48
CA MET A 176 17.09 -17.04 -5.16
C MET A 176 16.90 -17.44 -6.63
N LYS A 177 17.99 -17.78 -7.31
CA LYS A 177 17.96 -18.27 -8.69
C LYS A 177 17.21 -19.60 -8.80
N ARG A 178 17.40 -20.53 -7.86
CA ARG A 178 16.67 -21.81 -7.79
C ARG A 178 15.16 -21.60 -7.74
N ILE A 179 14.69 -20.59 -7.00
CA ILE A 179 13.26 -20.24 -6.92
C ILE A 179 12.80 -19.25 -8.00
N LYS A 180 13.62 -19.05 -9.05
CA LYS A 180 13.33 -18.21 -10.22
C LYS A 180 13.11 -16.74 -9.84
N ILE A 181 14.00 -16.19 -9.03
CA ILE A 181 14.05 -14.77 -8.67
C ILE A 181 15.42 -14.23 -9.08
N ASN A 182 15.43 -13.10 -9.79
CA ASN A 182 16.66 -12.38 -10.09
C ASN A 182 17.05 -11.52 -8.87
N PHE A 183 18.19 -11.81 -8.25
CA PHE A 183 18.59 -11.18 -7.00
C PHE A 183 20.10 -10.97 -6.98
N GLN A 184 20.54 -9.80 -6.54
CA GLN A 184 21.94 -9.41 -6.48
C GLN A 184 22.23 -8.58 -5.24
N PHE A 185 23.49 -8.60 -4.82
CA PHE A 185 24.04 -7.72 -3.79
C PHE A 185 25.02 -6.74 -4.44
N TRP A 186 25.08 -5.51 -3.94
CA TRP A 186 26.09 -4.51 -4.32
C TRP A 186 26.46 -3.65 -3.12
N GLN A 187 27.59 -2.93 -3.21
CA GLN A 187 27.97 -1.94 -2.22
C GLN A 187 27.82 -0.55 -2.79
N ASP A 188 27.35 0.39 -1.97
CA ASP A 188 27.37 1.81 -2.35
C ASP A 188 28.81 2.34 -2.31
N HIS A 189 29.15 3.12 -3.33
CA HIS A 189 30.44 3.80 -3.46
C HIS A 189 30.55 4.94 -2.43
N GLY A 190 30.76 4.58 -1.16
CA GLY A 190 30.98 5.54 -0.07
C GLY A 190 30.76 4.98 1.34
N SER A 191 29.84 4.02 1.51
CA SER A 191 29.41 3.60 2.86
C SER A 191 29.85 2.19 3.27
N LYS A 192 30.54 1.44 2.40
CA LYS A 192 30.80 -0.03 2.54
C LYS A 192 29.54 -0.85 2.91
N THR A 193 28.36 -0.24 2.76
CA THR A 193 27.08 -0.85 3.15
C THR A 193 26.61 -1.71 2.01
N TRP A 194 26.20 -2.93 2.34
CA TRP A 194 25.65 -3.86 1.36
C TRP A 194 24.18 -3.58 1.13
N ASN A 195 23.83 -3.37 -0.13
CA ASN A 195 22.48 -3.30 -0.65
C ASN A 195 22.13 -4.56 -1.43
N TYR A 196 20.84 -4.76 -1.66
CA TYR A 196 20.32 -5.91 -2.38
C TYR A 196 19.05 -5.59 -3.17
N THR A 197 18.76 -6.43 -4.15
CA THR A 197 17.59 -6.27 -5.03
C THR A 197 16.31 -6.20 -4.22
N SER A 198 15.50 -5.17 -4.45
CA SER A 198 14.16 -5.08 -3.84
C SER A 198 13.25 -6.18 -4.39
N LEU A 199 12.67 -6.99 -3.50
CA LEU A 199 11.77 -8.07 -3.90
C LEU A 199 10.38 -7.53 -4.26
N MET A 200 9.83 -7.96 -5.39
CA MET A 200 8.45 -7.64 -5.78
C MET A 200 7.44 -8.53 -5.07
N GLY A 201 6.14 -8.19 -5.08
CA GLY A 201 5.11 -8.93 -4.33
C GLY A 201 5.08 -10.45 -4.59
N ASN A 202 5.18 -10.87 -5.85
CA ASN A 202 5.25 -12.29 -6.20
C ASN A 202 6.56 -12.95 -5.75
N ASP A 203 7.67 -12.22 -5.81
CA ASP A 203 8.97 -12.72 -5.38
C ASP A 203 9.00 -12.89 -3.86
N LYS A 204 8.43 -11.94 -3.10
CA LYS A 204 8.25 -12.05 -1.64
C LYS A 204 7.46 -13.31 -1.26
N VAL A 205 6.36 -13.60 -1.96
CA VAL A 205 5.56 -14.81 -1.74
C VAL A 205 6.35 -16.09 -2.05
N LYS A 206 7.18 -16.10 -3.09
CA LYS A 206 8.07 -17.22 -3.40
C LYS A 206 9.17 -17.39 -2.36
N VAL A 207 9.79 -16.31 -1.90
CA VAL A 207 10.82 -16.34 -0.85
C VAL A 207 10.25 -16.94 0.44
N LEU A 208 9.09 -16.46 0.86
CA LEU A 208 8.40 -16.98 2.05
C LEU A 208 8.18 -18.48 1.97
N GLN A 209 7.75 -19.01 0.83
CA GLN A 209 7.41 -20.43 0.69
C GLN A 209 8.62 -21.33 0.42
N PHE A 210 9.54 -20.89 -0.45
CA PHE A 210 10.46 -21.80 -1.14
C PHE A 210 11.94 -21.55 -0.86
N PHE A 211 12.32 -20.43 -0.23
CA PHE A 211 13.74 -20.16 0.06
C PHE A 211 14.30 -21.16 1.08
N ASP A 212 15.36 -21.89 0.76
CA ASP A 212 15.89 -22.90 1.68
C ASP A 212 16.80 -22.26 2.73
N LEU A 213 16.26 -22.05 3.93
CA LEU A 213 16.97 -21.45 5.07
C LEU A 213 18.12 -22.33 5.57
N THR A 214 18.09 -23.65 5.31
CA THR A 214 19.15 -24.57 5.76
C THR A 214 20.48 -24.33 5.05
N LYS A 215 20.46 -23.59 3.94
CA LYS A 215 21.65 -23.24 3.17
C LYS A 215 22.51 -22.18 3.86
N ILE A 216 21.92 -21.37 4.74
CA ILE A 216 22.58 -20.20 5.35
C ILE A 216 22.49 -20.16 6.87
N LEU A 217 21.60 -20.94 7.47
CA LEU A 217 21.43 -21.04 8.91
C LEU A 217 21.71 -22.48 9.38
N SER A 218 22.09 -22.62 10.66
CA SER A 218 22.14 -23.95 11.28
C SER A 218 20.77 -24.63 11.25
N MET A 219 20.74 -25.96 11.16
CA MET A 219 19.49 -26.71 11.01
C MET A 219 18.43 -26.35 12.07
N ARG A 220 18.84 -26.23 13.34
CA ARG A 220 17.95 -25.82 14.44
C ARG A 220 17.36 -24.42 14.21
N ARG A 221 18.19 -23.45 13.82
CA ARG A 221 17.76 -22.07 13.60
C ARG A 221 16.89 -21.95 12.35
N ALA A 222 17.27 -22.63 11.27
CA ALA A 222 16.51 -22.72 10.03
C ALA A 222 15.09 -23.22 10.28
N THR A 223 14.90 -24.27 11.10
CA THR A 223 13.57 -24.79 11.45
C THR A 223 12.69 -23.74 12.15
N ILE A 224 13.25 -22.99 13.11
CA ILE A 224 12.51 -21.95 13.84
C ILE A 224 12.11 -20.81 12.89
N VAL A 225 13.03 -20.34 12.06
CA VAL A 225 12.76 -19.24 11.11
C VAL A 225 11.78 -19.70 10.01
N ARG A 226 11.88 -20.95 9.56
CA ARG A 226 10.95 -21.59 8.61
C ARG A 226 9.54 -21.67 9.19
N ASP A 227 9.39 -22.11 10.44
CA ASP A 227 8.09 -22.14 11.13
C ASP A 227 7.46 -20.74 11.23
N LEU A 228 8.26 -19.72 11.58
CA LEU A 228 7.80 -18.33 11.59
C LEU A 228 7.31 -17.86 10.21
N TRP A 229 8.07 -18.11 9.15
CA TRP A 229 7.72 -17.70 7.79
C TRP A 229 6.49 -18.45 7.28
N ASN A 230 6.38 -19.75 7.58
CA ASN A 230 5.22 -20.57 7.22
C ASN A 230 3.95 -20.08 7.93
N LYS A 231 4.01 -19.84 9.25
CA LYS A 231 2.87 -19.31 10.00
C LYS A 231 2.46 -17.93 9.52
N PHE A 232 3.41 -17.05 9.20
CA PHE A 232 3.09 -15.76 8.60
C PHE A 232 2.41 -15.93 7.23
N TYR A 233 2.93 -16.81 6.37
CA TYR A 233 2.31 -17.11 5.09
C TYR A 233 0.89 -17.70 5.25
N GLU A 234 0.68 -18.61 6.19
CA GLU A 234 -0.65 -19.13 6.54
C GLU A 234 -1.60 -18.02 7.01
N LEU A 235 -1.14 -17.10 7.87
CA LEU A 235 -1.92 -15.94 8.27
C LEU A 235 -2.25 -15.04 7.09
N TYR A 236 -1.32 -14.84 6.17
CA TYR A 236 -1.54 -14.08 4.95
C TYR A 236 -2.60 -14.73 4.04
N ILE A 237 -2.54 -16.04 3.85
CA ILE A 237 -3.58 -16.79 3.12
C ILE A 237 -4.93 -16.69 3.84
N LYS A 238 -4.94 -16.77 5.17
CA LYS A 238 -6.15 -16.55 5.97
C LYS A 238 -6.66 -15.11 5.92
N MET A 239 -5.83 -14.09 5.72
CA MET A 239 -6.38 -12.74 5.49
C MET A 239 -7.21 -12.67 4.19
N LYS A 240 -6.98 -13.61 3.27
CA LYS A 240 -7.76 -13.77 2.03
C LYS A 240 -8.99 -14.67 2.19
N ASP A 241 -9.16 -15.33 3.33
CA ASP A 241 -10.25 -16.26 3.65
C ASP A 241 -10.97 -15.81 4.94
N PRO A 242 -12.30 -15.69 4.99
CA PRO A 242 -13.01 -15.13 6.15
C PRO A 242 -12.90 -15.90 7.50
N THR A 243 -12.03 -16.92 7.65
CA THR A 243 -12.03 -17.80 8.84
C THR A 243 -10.78 -17.73 9.75
N LYS A 244 -11.07 -17.49 11.05
CA LYS A 244 -10.26 -17.56 12.30
C LYS A 244 -8.73 -17.26 12.24
N PHE A 245 -8.37 -16.15 12.88
CA PHE A 245 -7.01 -15.64 13.13
C PHE A 245 -6.42 -16.14 14.47
N LYS A 246 -5.09 -16.36 14.56
CA LYS A 246 -4.37 -16.72 15.81
C LYS A 246 -3.21 -15.76 16.07
N LYS A 247 -3.05 -15.29 17.32
CA LYS A 247 -2.02 -14.31 17.76
C LYS A 247 -0.70 -14.98 18.22
N GLY A 248 0.42 -14.27 18.03
CA GLY A 248 1.67 -14.40 18.82
C GLY A 248 2.85 -15.12 18.15
N LEU A 249 3.87 -14.38 17.68
CA LEU A 249 5.13 -14.95 17.13
C LEU A 249 6.40 -14.06 17.19
N TYR A 250 6.35 -12.80 17.66
CA TYR A 250 7.44 -11.84 17.43
C TYR A 250 8.15 -11.36 18.71
N GLN A 251 9.44 -11.04 18.59
CA GLN A 251 10.19 -10.33 19.63
C GLN A 251 9.69 -8.87 19.74
N PRO A 252 9.43 -8.38 20.96
CA PRO A 252 8.98 -7.02 21.29
C PRO A 252 9.56 -5.87 20.45
N ASP A 253 10.88 -5.80 20.35
CA ASP A 253 11.59 -4.66 19.75
C ASP A 253 11.55 -4.64 18.22
N ASN A 254 11.05 -5.72 17.61
CA ASN A 254 11.03 -5.90 16.16
C ASN A 254 9.66 -5.66 15.53
N ILE A 255 8.68 -5.25 16.32
CA ILE A 255 7.31 -5.05 15.86
C ILE A 255 7.28 -3.76 15.02
N THR A 256 6.89 -3.88 13.76
CA THR A 256 6.59 -2.72 12.90
C THR A 256 5.12 -2.33 13.06
N PRO A 257 4.69 -1.13 12.62
CA PRO A 257 3.27 -0.78 12.61
C PRO A 257 2.39 -1.82 11.93
N TYR A 258 2.86 -2.41 10.81
CA TYR A 258 2.16 -3.48 10.12
C TYR A 258 2.07 -4.78 10.92
N ILE A 259 3.10 -5.16 11.70
CA ILE A 259 3.02 -6.32 12.59
C ILE A 259 2.03 -6.07 13.73
N HIS A 260 2.04 -4.87 14.32
CA HIS A 260 1.06 -4.51 15.35
C HIS A 260 -0.37 -4.60 14.82
N VAL A 261 -0.63 -4.04 13.64
CA VAL A 261 -1.95 -4.12 12.99
C VAL A 261 -2.35 -5.56 12.71
N LEU A 262 -1.42 -6.36 12.18
CA LEU A 262 -1.64 -7.78 11.94
C LEU A 262 -2.09 -8.49 13.22
N VAL A 263 -1.39 -8.30 14.33
CA VAL A 263 -1.63 -9.03 15.58
C VAL A 263 -2.90 -8.54 16.31
N PHE A 264 -3.14 -7.24 16.31
CA PHE A 264 -4.14 -6.64 17.20
C PHE A 264 -5.42 -6.18 16.50
N HIS A 265 -5.36 -5.81 15.21
CA HIS A 265 -6.50 -5.18 14.54
C HIS A 265 -7.11 -6.03 13.42
N ILE A 266 -6.35 -6.92 12.79
CA ILE A 266 -6.85 -7.72 11.66
C ILE A 266 -8.04 -8.61 12.05
N SER A 267 -7.99 -9.29 13.20
CA SER A 267 -9.13 -10.09 13.66
C SER A 267 -10.39 -9.27 13.91
N GLU A 268 -10.22 -8.05 14.45
CA GLU A 268 -11.31 -7.12 14.73
C GLU A 268 -11.92 -6.60 13.42
N PHE A 269 -11.09 -6.17 12.46
CA PHE A 269 -11.55 -5.78 11.13
C PHE A 269 -12.24 -6.91 10.36
N MET A 270 -11.75 -8.15 10.48
CA MET A 270 -12.42 -9.30 9.86
C MET A 270 -13.81 -9.54 10.47
N ALA A 271 -14.00 -9.29 11.77
CA ALA A 271 -15.30 -9.39 12.41
C ALA A 271 -16.22 -8.25 11.99
N ILE A 272 -15.74 -6.99 12.00
CA ILE A 272 -16.52 -5.81 11.60
C ILE A 272 -16.95 -5.90 10.13
N HIS A 273 -16.03 -6.29 9.23
CA HIS A 273 -16.24 -6.31 7.78
C HIS A 273 -16.47 -7.72 7.23
N GLN A 274 -17.01 -8.64 8.04
CA GLN A 274 -17.21 -10.05 7.68
C GLN A 274 -17.96 -10.24 6.36
N LYS A 275 -18.91 -9.33 6.05
CA LYS A 275 -19.69 -9.34 4.80
C LYS A 275 -18.81 -9.41 3.55
N TRP A 276 -17.69 -8.70 3.53
CA TRP A 276 -16.81 -8.60 2.36
C TRP A 276 -15.46 -9.29 2.56
N GLY A 277 -15.00 -9.41 3.81
CA GLY A 277 -13.65 -9.86 4.14
C GLY A 277 -12.59 -8.79 3.80
N LEU A 278 -11.38 -8.94 4.34
CA LEU A 278 -10.32 -7.95 4.17
C LEU A 278 -9.82 -7.82 2.73
N LYS A 279 -9.89 -8.90 1.96
CA LYS A 279 -9.48 -8.92 0.54
C LYS A 279 -10.22 -7.88 -0.31
N ALA A 280 -11.47 -7.57 0.02
CA ALA A 280 -12.26 -6.55 -0.68
C ALA A 280 -11.65 -5.14 -0.57
N PHE A 281 -10.85 -4.90 0.46
CA PHE A 281 -10.19 -3.62 0.72
C PHE A 281 -8.72 -3.61 0.27
N SER A 282 -8.25 -4.65 -0.42
CA SER A 282 -6.88 -4.76 -0.93
C SER A 282 -6.59 -3.69 -1.99
N CYS A 283 -5.43 -3.04 -1.88
CA CYS A 283 -4.97 -2.06 -2.88
C CYS A 283 -4.43 -2.69 -4.17
N SER A 284 -4.38 -4.02 -4.25
CA SER A 284 -3.90 -4.74 -5.44
C SER A 284 -4.66 -4.36 -6.73
N GLY A 285 -5.97 -4.15 -6.65
CA GLY A 285 -6.80 -3.76 -7.80
C GLY A 285 -6.48 -2.36 -8.31
N VAL A 286 -6.27 -1.39 -7.41
CA VAL A 286 -5.91 -0.02 -7.79
C VAL A 286 -4.47 0.06 -8.31
N GLU A 287 -3.53 -0.68 -7.73
CA GLU A 287 -2.15 -0.76 -8.24
C GLU A 287 -2.10 -1.36 -9.65
N LYS A 288 -2.88 -2.42 -9.89
CA LYS A 288 -2.99 -3.04 -11.21
C LYS A 288 -3.62 -2.07 -12.22
N LYS A 289 -4.68 -1.35 -11.84
CA LYS A 289 -5.29 -0.33 -12.70
C LYS A 289 -4.29 0.78 -13.05
N ASN A 290 -3.55 1.29 -12.07
CA ASN A 290 -2.53 2.31 -12.30
C ASN A 290 -1.46 1.80 -13.28
N HIS A 291 -0.98 0.56 -13.09
CA HIS A 291 -0.04 -0.06 -14.02
C HIS A 291 -0.61 -0.22 -15.43
N GLU A 292 -1.87 -0.65 -15.57
CA GLU A 292 -2.55 -0.80 -16.86
C GLU A 292 -2.77 0.55 -17.55
N GLN A 293 -3.19 1.59 -16.82
CA GLN A 293 -3.38 2.94 -17.37
C GLN A 293 -2.06 3.52 -17.89
N VAL A 294 -0.99 3.40 -17.11
CA VAL A 294 0.36 3.81 -17.54
C VAL A 294 0.83 2.98 -18.74
N SER A 295 0.64 1.65 -18.70
CA SER A 295 1.08 0.77 -19.78
C SER A 295 0.33 1.01 -21.09
N TYR A 296 -0.99 1.24 -21.01
CA TYR A 296 -1.83 1.58 -22.14
C TYR A 296 -1.40 2.92 -22.76
N PHE A 297 -1.21 3.94 -21.93
CA PHE A 297 -0.82 5.27 -22.37
C PHE A 297 0.58 5.29 -23.02
N PHE A 298 1.58 4.70 -22.38
CA PHE A 298 2.97 4.73 -22.86
C PHE A 298 3.34 3.59 -23.82
N ARG A 299 2.42 2.63 -24.05
CA ARG A 299 2.67 1.38 -24.80
C ARG A 299 3.90 0.61 -24.31
N LYS A 300 4.29 0.81 -23.05
CA LYS A 300 5.45 0.19 -22.37
C LYS A 300 5.18 0.08 -20.87
N THR A 301 5.73 -0.96 -20.24
CA THR A 301 5.74 -1.09 -18.78
C THR A 301 6.76 -0.13 -18.16
N MET A 302 6.31 0.81 -17.33
CA MET A 302 7.18 1.72 -16.54
C MET A 302 7.63 1.06 -15.21
N LYS A 303 7.86 -0.26 -15.21
CA LYS A 303 8.08 -1.07 -13.99
C LYS A 303 9.32 -0.67 -13.17
N ASP A 304 10.26 0.03 -13.78
CA ASP A 304 11.53 0.42 -13.15
C ASP A 304 11.62 1.92 -12.84
N GLY A 305 10.49 2.58 -12.56
CA GLY A 305 10.49 3.99 -12.16
C GLY A 305 11.07 4.88 -13.25
N GLY A 306 10.46 4.84 -14.44
CA GLY A 306 10.94 5.43 -15.69
C GLY A 306 11.36 6.90 -15.57
N GLY A 307 12.59 7.11 -15.12
CA GLY A 307 13.31 8.36 -15.25
C GLY A 307 13.70 8.54 -16.70
N LYS A 308 12.76 8.99 -17.54
CA LYS A 308 13.17 9.72 -18.74
C LYS A 308 13.79 11.02 -18.24
N LYS A 309 15.13 11.06 -18.18
CA LYS A 309 15.90 12.28 -17.87
C LYS A 309 15.58 13.47 -18.79
N ASN A 310 14.80 13.29 -19.86
CA ASN A 310 14.53 14.30 -20.89
C ASN A 310 13.03 14.49 -21.27
N SER A 311 12.03 14.07 -20.46
CA SER A 311 10.64 14.54 -20.69
C SER A 311 10.34 15.75 -19.82
N GLN A 312 9.97 16.89 -20.44
CA GLN A 312 9.59 18.13 -19.74
C GLN A 312 8.30 17.99 -18.90
N SER A 313 7.61 16.85 -18.96
CA SER A 313 6.39 16.52 -18.23
C SER A 313 6.52 15.19 -17.49
N SER A 314 5.93 15.10 -16.29
CA SER A 314 5.76 13.83 -15.58
C SER A 314 4.70 12.98 -16.28
N ALA A 315 4.78 11.66 -16.14
CA ALA A 315 3.85 10.72 -16.77
C ALA A 315 2.36 11.05 -16.48
N ILE A 316 2.07 11.52 -15.27
CA ILE A 316 0.74 11.92 -14.85
C ILE A 316 0.24 13.19 -15.57
N VAL A 317 1.13 14.14 -15.88
CA VAL A 317 0.78 15.35 -16.64
C VAL A 317 0.40 15.00 -18.08
N GLU A 318 1.11 14.07 -18.70
CA GLU A 318 0.78 13.61 -20.06
C GLU A 318 -0.57 12.87 -20.11
N ILE A 319 -0.81 11.99 -19.12
CA ILE A 319 -2.11 11.32 -18.96
C ILE A 319 -3.22 12.36 -18.76
N LEU A 320 -3.03 13.31 -17.84
CA LEU A 320 -3.97 14.39 -17.58
C LEU A 320 -4.32 15.20 -18.83
N GLN A 321 -3.32 15.60 -19.60
CA GLN A 321 -3.54 16.34 -20.83
C GLN A 321 -4.36 15.54 -21.85
N ASN A 322 -4.16 14.22 -21.93
CA ASN A 322 -4.90 13.36 -22.83
C ASN A 322 -6.35 13.12 -22.38
N GLU A 323 -6.55 12.85 -21.08
CA GLU A 323 -7.88 12.70 -20.49
C GLU A 323 -8.69 14.00 -20.63
N ASN A 324 -8.09 15.16 -20.34
CA ASN A 324 -8.74 16.47 -20.50
C ASN A 324 -9.12 16.76 -21.95
N ARG A 325 -8.26 16.42 -22.92
CA ARG A 325 -8.59 16.54 -24.34
C ARG A 325 -9.77 15.64 -24.71
N THR A 326 -9.75 14.39 -24.27
CA THR A 326 -10.84 13.43 -24.53
C THR A 326 -12.16 13.93 -23.95
N LEU A 327 -12.15 14.43 -22.70
CA LEU A 327 -13.32 15.03 -22.06
C LEU A 327 -13.84 16.25 -22.82
N PHE A 328 -12.94 17.14 -23.27
CA PHE A 328 -13.32 18.30 -24.08
C PHE A 328 -14.00 17.89 -25.40
N TYR A 329 -13.41 16.95 -26.15
CA TYR A 329 -13.99 16.49 -27.41
C TYR A 329 -15.37 15.82 -27.20
N ASN A 330 -15.50 14.98 -26.17
CA ASN A 330 -16.77 14.34 -25.81
C ASN A 330 -17.83 15.36 -25.40
N HIS A 331 -17.48 16.34 -24.57
CA HIS A 331 -18.44 17.37 -24.11
C HIS A 331 -18.93 18.25 -25.26
N ASN A 332 -18.09 18.50 -26.25
CA ASN A 332 -18.43 19.35 -27.40
C ASN A 332 -18.97 18.56 -28.61
N ASN A 333 -19.25 17.25 -28.47
CA ASN A 333 -19.68 16.36 -29.56
C ASN A 333 -18.78 16.44 -30.81
N ILE A 334 -17.48 16.71 -30.62
CA ILE A 334 -16.52 16.79 -31.72
C ILE A 334 -16.01 15.37 -31.99
N PRO A 335 -16.15 14.82 -33.20
CA PRO A 335 -15.64 13.49 -33.51
C PRO A 335 -14.13 13.41 -33.29
N LEU A 336 -13.69 12.41 -32.51
CA LEU A 336 -12.27 12.07 -32.34
C LEU A 336 -11.72 11.41 -33.62
N ASN A 337 -11.68 12.17 -34.72
CA ASN A 337 -11.13 11.73 -36.00
C ASN A 337 -9.69 12.26 -36.15
N TYR A 338 -8.75 11.86 -35.31
CA TYR A 338 -7.33 12.01 -35.64
C TYR A 338 -6.47 10.88 -35.06
N GLN A 339 -5.68 10.26 -35.95
CA GLN A 339 -4.49 9.48 -35.61
C GLN A 339 -3.62 10.27 -34.63
N ASN A 340 -3.07 9.59 -33.62
CA ASN A 340 -2.09 10.15 -32.68
C ASN A 340 -1.17 11.16 -33.38
N PRO A 341 -0.97 12.37 -32.84
CA PRO A 341 -0.11 13.36 -33.46
C PRO A 341 1.27 12.75 -33.69
N LYS A 342 1.67 12.58 -34.96
CA LYS A 342 3.06 12.34 -35.31
C LYS A 342 3.83 13.54 -34.81
N THR A 343 4.80 13.30 -33.93
CA THR A 343 5.71 14.32 -33.43
C THR A 343 6.37 15.00 -34.65
N ILE A 344 6.04 16.26 -34.92
CA ILE A 344 6.71 17.04 -35.96
C ILE A 344 7.99 17.58 -35.34
N HIS A 345 9.12 16.98 -35.70
CA HIS A 345 10.43 17.57 -35.42
C HIS A 345 10.65 18.75 -36.38
N ILE A 346 10.43 19.96 -35.89
CA ILE A 346 10.91 21.16 -36.58
C ILE A 346 12.43 21.19 -36.37
N LYS A 347 13.19 20.86 -37.42
CA LYS A 347 14.61 21.21 -37.46
C LYS A 347 14.68 22.72 -37.65
N THR A 348 15.16 23.44 -36.64
CA THR A 348 15.66 24.80 -36.82
C THR A 348 16.81 24.74 -37.82
N GLN A 349 16.59 25.28 -39.02
CA GLN A 349 17.69 25.64 -39.91
C GLN A 349 18.28 26.94 -39.37
N ASN A 350 19.59 26.89 -39.07
CA ASN A 350 20.38 28.07 -38.77
C ASN A 350 20.29 29.04 -39.96
N ILE A 351 19.96 30.30 -39.67
CA ILE A 351 20.35 31.45 -40.50
C ILE A 351 21.31 32.27 -39.66
#